data_AF-A0A7S1KXJ3-F1
#
_entry.id   AF-A0A7S1KXJ3-F1
#
_cell.length_a   1.000
_cell.length_b   1.000
_cell.length_c   1.000
_cell.angle_alpha   90.00
_cell.angle_beta   90.00
_cell.angle_gamma   90.00
#
_symmetry.space_group_name_H-M   'P 1'
#
loop_
_entity.id
_entity.type
_entity.pdbx_description
1 polymer ?
#
loop_
_entity_poly.entity_id
_entity_poly.type
_entity_poly.pdbx_seq_one_letter_code
_entity_poly.pdbx_strand_id
1 'polypeptide(L)'
;RYYKAGDGAFKERGGQGENNMGLLTAQVCDYMGCLPGWNLVTMNGGNYGQKGTDREQQLVFRWDNHPLQDQPHFIVEMRGSGYVEVNGKDVDGIYDKLGRWLKDSWRCTDALGRIGQEALCDRKYKWRSK
;
A
#
# COMPACT_ATOMS: atom_id res chain seq x y z
N ARG A 1 -18.67 -3.03 12.94
CA ARG A 1 -17.43 -2.65 12.22
C ARG A 1 -17.76 -1.42 11.38
N TYR A 2 -17.17 -0.25 11.67
CA TYR A 2 -17.57 1.05 11.11
C TYR A 2 -17.01 1.36 9.71
N TYR A 3 -16.23 0.44 9.13
CA TYR A 3 -15.70 0.54 7.76
C TYR A 3 -15.47 -0.86 7.19
N LYS A 4 -15.57 -1.05 5.86
CA LYS A 4 -15.26 -2.33 5.21
C LYS A 4 -14.66 -2.12 3.81
N ALA A 5 -13.44 -2.62 3.59
CA ALA A 5 -12.86 -2.85 2.26
C ALA A 5 -12.08 -4.18 2.19
N GLY A 6 -11.81 -4.64 0.95
CA GLY A 6 -11.54 -6.03 0.54
C GLY A 6 -12.85 -6.82 0.25
N ASP A 7 -13.12 -7.50 -0.87
CA ASP A 7 -12.31 -8.07 -1.96
C ASP A 7 -12.31 -7.25 -3.27
N GLY A 8 -11.19 -7.28 -4.01
CA GLY A 8 -11.00 -6.56 -5.29
C GLY A 8 -10.69 -5.07 -5.10
N ALA A 9 -9.89 -4.79 -4.08
CA ALA A 9 -9.52 -3.52 -3.44
C ALA A 9 -10.16 -2.19 -3.90
N PHE A 10 -9.74 -1.63 -5.04
CA PHE A 10 -10.06 -0.24 -5.40
C PHE A 10 -11.43 -0.13 -6.08
N LYS A 11 -12.22 0.82 -5.60
CA LYS A 11 -13.57 1.12 -6.09
C LYS A 11 -13.71 2.61 -6.24
N GLU A 12 -14.21 3.01 -7.39
CA GLU A 12 -14.62 4.38 -7.68
C GLU A 12 -16.06 4.41 -8.18
N ARG A 13 -16.72 5.57 -8.06
CA ARG A 13 -18.05 5.80 -8.61
C ARG A 13 -18.30 7.26 -8.97
N GLY A 14 -19.23 7.48 -9.88
CA GLY A 14 -19.65 8.80 -10.31
C GLY A 14 -18.57 9.56 -11.10
N GLY A 15 -18.86 10.82 -11.45
CA GLY A 15 -17.96 11.66 -12.24
C GLY A 15 -17.07 12.61 -11.42
N GLN A 16 -17.22 12.64 -10.09
CA GLN A 16 -16.53 13.58 -9.19
C GLN A 16 -15.31 12.95 -8.49
N GLY A 17 -14.90 11.75 -8.90
CA GLY A 17 -13.73 11.07 -8.34
C GLY A 17 -13.94 10.48 -6.94
N GLU A 18 -15.19 10.18 -6.57
CA GLU A 18 -15.48 9.48 -5.33
C GLU A 18 -14.91 8.06 -5.38
N ASN A 19 -14.12 7.68 -4.37
CA ASN A 19 -13.46 6.39 -4.32
C ASN A 19 -13.22 5.92 -2.88
N ASN A 20 -12.76 4.68 -2.73
CA ASN A 20 -12.50 4.07 -1.43
C ASN A 20 -11.02 4.11 -0.99
N MET A 21 -10.16 4.95 -1.60
CA MET A 21 -8.73 5.00 -1.25
C MET A 21 -8.54 5.27 0.23
N GLY A 22 -9.25 6.25 0.82
CA GLY A 22 -9.18 6.53 2.25
C GLY A 22 -9.57 5.34 3.15
N LEU A 23 -10.49 4.48 2.70
CA LEU A 23 -10.84 3.26 3.43
C LEU A 23 -9.72 2.22 3.36
N LEU A 24 -9.10 2.05 2.18
CA LEU A 24 -7.96 1.13 2.01
C LEU A 24 -6.77 1.60 2.84
N THR A 25 -6.52 2.91 2.86
CA THR A 25 -5.50 3.55 3.69
C THR A 25 -5.69 3.23 5.17
N ALA A 26 -6.91 3.37 5.70
CA ALA A 26 -7.20 3.01 7.08
C ALA A 26 -6.90 1.53 7.37
N GLN A 27 -7.23 0.62 6.45
CA GLN A 27 -6.95 -0.80 6.62
C GLN A 27 -5.45 -1.13 6.66
N VAL A 28 -4.64 -0.46 5.84
CA VAL A 28 -3.18 -0.61 5.89
C VAL A 28 -2.66 -0.11 7.23
N CYS A 29 -3.11 1.06 7.70
CA CYS A 29 -2.73 1.59 9.01
C CYS A 29 -3.11 0.65 10.16
N ASP A 30 -4.33 0.11 10.16
CA ASP A 30 -4.80 -0.83 11.18
C ASP A 30 -3.97 -2.10 11.20
N TYR A 31 -3.69 -2.66 10.01
CA TYR A 31 -2.89 -3.87 9.89
C TYR A 31 -1.45 -3.64 10.38
N MET A 32 -0.80 -2.58 9.87
CA MET A 32 0.58 -2.23 10.22
C MET A 32 0.70 -1.85 11.70
N GLY A 33 -0.27 -1.12 12.26
CA GLY A 33 -0.30 -0.75 13.67
C GLY A 33 -0.50 -1.93 14.63
N CYS A 34 -1.01 -3.06 14.14
CA CYS A 34 -1.04 -4.32 14.90
C CYS A 34 0.29 -5.09 14.85
N LEU A 35 1.24 -4.70 14.01
CA LEU A 35 2.55 -5.34 13.93
C LEU A 35 3.52 -4.67 14.92
N PRO A 36 4.13 -5.43 15.85
CA PRO A 36 5.08 -4.88 16.81
C PRO A 36 6.24 -4.18 16.11
N GLY A 37 6.64 -3.01 16.61
CA GLY A 37 7.82 -2.28 16.16
C GLY A 37 7.60 -1.34 14.98
N TRP A 38 6.48 -1.41 14.25
CA TRP A 38 6.19 -0.51 13.13
C TRP A 38 5.31 0.66 13.55
N ASN A 39 5.73 1.87 13.22
CA ASN A 39 4.97 3.10 13.46
C ASN A 39 4.76 3.88 12.17
N LEU A 40 3.57 4.47 12.03
CA LEU A 40 3.26 5.37 10.92
C LEU A 40 4.00 6.70 11.11
N VAL A 41 4.77 7.13 10.10
CA VAL A 41 5.50 8.40 10.09
C VAL A 41 4.73 9.48 9.35
N THR A 42 4.28 9.18 8.13
CA THR A 42 3.53 10.13 7.32
C THR A 42 2.63 9.41 6.32
N MET A 43 1.63 10.15 5.85
CA MET A 43 0.73 9.74 4.78
C MET A 43 0.57 10.89 3.79
N ASN A 44 0.94 10.64 2.54
CA ASN A 44 0.88 11.64 1.48
C ASN A 44 -0.15 11.20 0.44
N GLY A 45 -1.15 12.05 0.19
CA GLY A 45 -2.12 11.85 -0.87
C GLY A 45 -1.74 12.69 -2.10
N GLY A 46 -1.84 12.11 -3.29
CA GLY A 46 -1.54 12.75 -4.55
C GLY A 46 -2.65 12.53 -5.58
N ASN A 47 -2.89 13.55 -6.41
CA ASN A 47 -3.73 13.43 -7.60
C ASN A 47 -2.88 13.77 -8.82
N TYR A 48 -2.96 12.95 -9.86
CA TYR A 48 -2.18 13.17 -11.10
C TYR A 48 -3.03 12.98 -12.36
N GLY A 49 -2.40 13.16 -13.52
CA GLY A 49 -3.02 13.11 -14.84
C GLY A 49 -3.55 14.47 -15.28
N GLN A 50 -3.84 14.62 -16.58
CA GLN A 50 -4.27 15.91 -17.16
C GLN A 50 -5.49 16.55 -16.49
N LYS A 51 -6.31 15.74 -15.81
CA LYS A 51 -7.53 16.18 -15.12
C LYS A 51 -7.50 15.92 -13.61
N GLY A 52 -6.38 15.47 -13.05
CA GLY A 52 -6.28 15.11 -11.63
C GLY A 52 -7.17 13.92 -11.23
N THR A 53 -7.49 13.04 -12.18
CA THR A 53 -8.44 11.93 -11.97
C THR A 53 -7.79 10.74 -11.30
N ASP A 54 -6.48 10.57 -11.47
CA ASP A 54 -5.75 9.44 -10.91
C ASP A 54 -5.36 9.73 -9.47
N ARG A 55 -5.53 8.73 -8.60
CA ARG A 55 -5.32 8.86 -7.14
C ARG A 55 -4.15 7.99 -6.70
N GLU A 56 -3.30 8.56 -5.86
CA GLU A 56 -2.21 7.85 -5.20
C GLU A 56 -2.21 8.15 -3.71
N GLN A 57 -1.86 7.13 -2.93
CA GLN A 57 -1.63 7.26 -1.51
C GLN A 57 -0.31 6.59 -1.16
N GLN A 58 0.61 7.37 -0.62
CA GLN A 58 1.84 6.86 -0.04
C GLN A 58 1.71 6.85 1.49
N LEU A 59 2.10 5.74 2.11
CA LEU A 59 2.23 5.59 3.55
C LEU A 59 3.69 5.25 3.88
N VAL A 60 4.26 5.93 4.85
CA VAL A 60 5.63 5.67 5.33
C VAL A 60 5.55 5.14 6.74
N PHE A 61 6.08 3.95 6.95
CA PHE A 61 6.25 3.31 8.25
C PHE A 61 7.73 3.26 8.60
N ARG A 62 8.04 3.36 9.89
CA ARG A 62 9.39 3.25 10.42
C ARG A 62 9.41 2.21 11.53
N TRP A 63 10.48 1.44 11.55
CA TRP A 63 10.73 0.47 12.61
C TRP A 63 11.39 1.16 13.80
N ASP A 64 10.69 1.22 14.92
CA ASP A 64 11.10 1.96 16.12
C ASP A 64 11.64 1.06 17.24
N ASN A 65 11.68 -0.25 17.03
CA ASN A 65 12.18 -1.20 18.04
C ASN A 65 13.72 -1.28 18.08
N HIS A 66 14.44 -0.20 17.73
CA HIS A 66 15.91 -0.21 17.70
C HIS A 66 16.50 0.80 18.71
N PRO A 67 17.18 0.32 19.78
CA PRO A 67 17.67 1.20 20.82
C PRO A 67 18.80 2.15 20.38
N LEU A 68 19.54 1.85 19.30
CA LEU A 68 20.75 2.62 18.93
C LEU A 68 21.05 2.64 17.40
N GLN A 69 20.24 3.35 16.59
CA GLN A 69 20.61 3.96 15.29
C GLN A 69 20.07 3.42 13.94
N ASP A 70 19.64 2.17 13.76
CA ASP A 70 18.97 1.80 12.49
C ASP A 70 17.46 2.03 12.62
N GLN A 71 16.93 2.97 11.84
CA GLN A 71 15.50 3.26 11.72
C GLN A 71 15.04 2.93 10.30
N PRO A 72 14.88 1.64 9.97
CA PRO A 72 14.48 1.22 8.65
C PRO A 72 13.09 1.77 8.32
N HIS A 73 12.97 2.29 7.11
CA HIS A 73 11.70 2.76 6.57
C HIS A 73 11.11 1.71 5.64
N PHE A 74 9.78 1.68 5.63
CA PHE A 74 8.97 0.82 4.81
C PHE A 74 7.82 1.64 4.24
N ILE A 75 7.71 1.66 2.91
CA ILE A 75 6.80 2.54 2.19
C ILE A 75 5.79 1.67 1.46
N VAL A 76 4.51 2.01 1.59
CA VAL A 76 3.41 1.39 0.85
C VAL A 76 2.77 2.47 -0.03
N GLU A 77 2.80 2.25 -1.34
CA GLU A 77 2.22 3.14 -2.34
C GLU A 77 1.02 2.44 -2.98
N MET A 78 -0.16 3.04 -2.84
CA MET A 78 -1.40 2.55 -3.41
C MET A 78 -1.83 3.43 -4.57
N ARG A 79 -2.10 2.82 -5.72
CA ARG A 79 -2.39 3.52 -6.97
C ARG A 79 -3.76 3.13 -7.49
N GLY A 80 -4.61 4.11 -7.78
CA GLY A 80 -5.93 3.90 -8.39
C GLY A 80 -5.85 3.10 -9.69
N SER A 81 -4.72 3.18 -10.41
CA SER A 81 -4.41 2.42 -11.63
C SER A 81 -4.32 0.90 -11.45
N GLY A 82 -4.38 0.37 -10.23
CA GLY A 82 -4.48 -1.07 -9.99
C GLY A 82 -3.34 -1.69 -9.20
N TYR A 83 -2.42 -0.89 -8.65
CA TYR A 83 -1.17 -1.38 -8.09
C TYR A 83 -0.97 -0.97 -6.63
N VAL A 84 -0.32 -1.86 -5.89
CA VAL A 84 0.30 -1.57 -4.59
C VAL A 84 1.80 -1.83 -4.75
N GLU A 85 2.61 -0.81 -4.54
CA GLU A 85 4.06 -0.85 -4.60
C GLU A 85 4.61 -0.76 -3.17
N VAL A 86 5.64 -1.53 -2.89
CA VAL A 86 6.26 -1.63 -1.58
C VAL A 86 7.75 -1.42 -1.73
N ASN A 87 8.30 -0.54 -0.90
CA ASN A 87 9.70 -0.13 -0.94
C ASN A 87 10.32 -0.08 0.46
N GLY A 88 11.62 -0.29 0.57
CA GLY A 88 12.39 -0.10 1.79
C GLY A 88 12.94 -1.40 2.38
N LYS A 89 13.42 -1.40 3.62
CA LYS A 89 14.10 -2.58 4.19
C LYS A 89 13.08 -3.64 4.62
N ASP A 90 13.32 -4.89 4.23
CA ASP A 90 12.57 -6.04 4.75
C ASP A 90 13.04 -6.39 6.17
N VAL A 91 12.33 -5.84 7.16
CA VAL A 91 12.61 -6.06 8.58
C VAL A 91 11.52 -6.94 9.17
N ASP A 92 11.94 -7.98 9.89
CA ASP A 92 11.02 -8.93 10.53
C ASP A 92 10.01 -9.55 9.51
N GLY A 93 10.47 -9.81 8.28
CA GLY A 93 9.66 -10.42 7.21
C GLY A 93 8.43 -9.60 6.84
N ILE A 94 8.50 -8.27 6.91
CA ILE A 94 7.37 -7.37 6.64
C ILE A 94 6.83 -7.54 5.23
N TYR A 95 7.68 -7.90 4.26
CA TYR A 95 7.24 -8.16 2.89
C TYR A 95 6.24 -9.31 2.81
N ASP A 96 6.54 -10.43 3.46
CA ASP A 96 5.69 -11.61 3.46
C ASP A 96 4.43 -11.38 4.31
N LYS A 97 4.58 -10.68 5.43
CA LYS A 97 3.45 -10.29 6.30
C LYS A 97 2.45 -9.44 5.53
N LEU A 98 2.88 -8.30 4.98
CA LEU A 98 2.00 -7.43 4.22
C LEU A 98 1.50 -8.12 2.95
N GLY A 99 2.39 -8.80 2.21
CA GLY A 99 2.03 -9.51 0.99
C GLY A 99 0.94 -10.56 1.20
N ARG A 100 1.04 -11.37 2.27
CA ARG A 100 0.00 -12.33 2.65
C ARG A 100 -1.30 -11.61 2.99
N TRP A 101 -1.24 -10.56 3.81
CA TRP A 101 -2.42 -9.78 4.17
C TRP A 101 -3.12 -9.15 2.96
N LEU A 102 -2.37 -8.60 2.00
CA LEU A 102 -2.90 -8.05 0.75
C LEU A 102 -3.57 -9.14 -0.11
N LYS A 103 -2.96 -10.31 -0.22
CA LYS A 103 -3.51 -11.45 -0.97
C LYS A 103 -4.80 -11.97 -0.32
N ASP A 104 -4.82 -12.08 1.00
CA ASP A 104 -5.95 -12.62 1.75
C ASP A 104 -7.12 -11.62 1.85
N SER A 105 -6.82 -10.36 2.13
CA SER A 105 -7.82 -9.32 2.40
C SER A 105 -8.33 -8.66 1.13
N TRP A 106 -7.46 -8.47 0.13
CA TRP A 106 -7.78 -7.65 -1.05
C TRP A 106 -7.80 -8.44 -2.36
N ARG A 107 -7.44 -9.73 -2.32
CA ARG A 107 -7.23 -10.59 -3.50
C ARG A 107 -6.19 -10.03 -4.46
N CYS A 108 -5.16 -9.39 -3.90
CA CYS A 108 -4.03 -8.98 -4.70
C CYS A 108 -3.31 -10.20 -5.29
N THR A 109 -2.68 -10.03 -6.44
CA THR A 109 -1.73 -10.99 -7.00
C THR A 109 -0.36 -10.34 -7.10
N ASP A 110 0.71 -11.14 -7.16
CA ASP A 110 2.03 -10.59 -7.48
C ASP A 110 2.01 -10.00 -8.89
N ALA A 111 2.52 -8.78 -9.03
CA ALA A 111 2.72 -8.16 -10.33
C ALA A 111 4.17 -8.42 -10.74
N LEU A 112 4.38 -9.47 -11.54
CA LEU A 112 5.69 -9.76 -12.10
C LEU A 112 6.07 -8.63 -13.06
N GLY A 113 7.29 -8.10 -12.89
CA GLY A 113 7.91 -7.26 -13.92
C GLY A 113 8.03 -8.03 -15.23
N ARG A 114 8.05 -7.34 -16.36
CA ARG A 114 8.37 -7.99 -17.64
C ARG A 114 9.82 -8.44 -17.60
N ILE A 115 10.11 -9.61 -18.20
CA ILE A 115 11.49 -10.10 -18.32
C ILE A 115 12.33 -9.02 -19.01
N GLY A 116 13.42 -8.60 -18.37
CA GLY A 116 14.32 -7.55 -18.87
C GLY A 116 13.95 -6.12 -18.49
N GLN A 117 12.89 -5.89 -17.69
CA GLN A 117 12.63 -4.57 -17.09
C GLN A 117 13.34 -4.42 -15.74
N GLU A 118 13.87 -3.22 -15.52
CA GLU A 118 14.36 -2.77 -14.21
C GLU A 118 13.23 -2.78 -13.17
N ALA A 119 13.53 -3.25 -11.97
CA ALA A 119 12.60 -3.18 -10.85
C ALA A 119 12.61 -1.76 -10.26
N LEU A 120 11.46 -1.09 -10.32
CA LEU A 120 11.29 0.26 -9.73
C LEU A 120 10.74 0.22 -8.30
N CYS A 121 10.50 -0.97 -7.76
CA CYS A 121 10.06 -1.20 -6.39
C CYS A 121 10.48 -2.61 -5.92
N ASP A 122 10.54 -2.82 -4.60
CA ASP A 122 11.01 -4.09 -4.01
C ASP A 122 9.96 -5.20 -4.09
N ARG A 123 8.67 -4.85 -3.95
CA ARG A 123 7.53 -5.72 -4.21
C ARG A 123 6.43 -4.94 -4.90
N LYS A 124 5.75 -5.60 -5.84
CA LYS A 124 4.60 -5.06 -6.55
C LYS A 124 3.46 -6.04 -6.51
N TYR A 125 2.30 -5.55 -6.11
CA TYR A 125 1.06 -6.28 -6.09
C TYR A 125 0.04 -5.61 -6.99
N LYS A 126 -0.84 -6.40 -7.58
CA LYS A 126 -1.95 -5.93 -8.40
C LYS A 126 -3.26 -6.25 -7.70
N TRP A 127 -4.09 -5.25 -7.47
CA TRP A 127 -5.48 -5.47 -7.12
C TRP A 127 -6.37 -5.33 -8.36
N ARG A 128 -7.61 -5.82 -8.28
CA ARG A 128 -8.59 -5.56 -9.32
C ARG A 128 -9.10 -4.13 -9.18
N SER A 129 -8.64 -3.19 -10.01
CA SER A 129 -9.37 -1.93 -10.21
C SER A 129 -10.60 -2.22 -11.08
N LYS A 130 -11.73 -1.59 -10.73
CA LYS A 130 -12.93 -1.54 -11.56
C LYS A 130 -13.04 -0.17 -12.21
#